data_AF-A0A7R7DM89-F1
#
_entry.id   AF-A0A7R7DM89-F1
#
_cell.length_a   1.000
_cell.length_b   1.000
_cell.length_c   1.000
_cell.angle_alpha   90.00
_cell.angle_beta   90.00
_cell.angle_gamma   90.00
#
_symmetry.space_group_name_H-M   'P 1'
#
loop_
_entity.id
_entity.type
_entity.pdbx_description
1 polymer ?
#
loop_
_entity_poly.entity_id
_entity_poly.type
_entity_poly.pdbx_seq_one_letter_code
_entity_poly.pdbx_strand_id
1 'polypeptide(L)' 'MPRSADNERTYTIRQLYAELARYHQTLQDTGRHSPSTIETYVVHPVRFLRWLAGDYDPRQSDPWP' A
#
# COMPACT_ATOMS: atom_id res chain seq x y z
N MET A 1 20.15 -15.29 -15.09
CA MET A 1 18.79 -15.25 -14.51
C MET A 1 17.99 -14.23 -15.31
N PRO A 2 17.03 -14.63 -16.15
CA PRO A 2 16.19 -13.63 -16.81
C PRO A 2 15.37 -12.97 -15.71
N ARG A 3 15.48 -11.63 -15.59
CA ARG A 3 14.52 -10.82 -14.83
C ARG A 3 13.21 -11.00 -15.60
N SER A 4 12.40 -11.98 -15.19
CA SER A 4 11.13 -12.29 -15.83
C SER A 4 10.42 -10.97 -16.06
N ALA A 5 10.01 -10.77 -17.31
CA ALA A 5 9.34 -9.58 -17.74
C ALA A 5 8.14 -9.33 -16.82
N ASP A 6 8.32 -8.45 -15.83
CA ASP A 6 7.23 -7.72 -15.21
C ASP A 6 6.81 -6.72 -16.27
N ASN A 7 6.12 -7.27 -17.29
CA ASN A 7 5.44 -6.56 -18.35
C ASN A 7 4.67 -5.45 -17.66
N GLU A 8 5.02 -4.20 -17.93
CA GLU A 8 4.47 -2.97 -17.36
C GLU A 8 3.01 -3.13 -16.89
N ARG A 9 2.81 -3.63 -15.66
CA ARG A 9 1.47 -3.89 -15.16
C ARG A 9 0.91 -2.54 -14.75
N THR A 10 0.03 -2.02 -15.59
CA THR A 10 -0.73 -0.82 -15.25
C THR A 10 -1.85 -1.23 -14.32
N TYR A 11 -1.74 -0.84 -13.05
CA TYR A 11 -2.79 -1.04 -12.06
C TYR A 11 -3.68 0.21 -11.97
N THR A 12 -4.99 0.00 -11.93
CA THR A 12 -5.94 1.03 -11.47
C THR A 12 -5.79 1.25 -9.96
N ILE A 13 -6.17 2.43 -9.46
CA ILE A 13 -6.18 2.72 -8.02
C ILE A 13 -6.94 1.65 -7.22
N ARG A 14 -8.09 1.18 -7.72
CA ARG A 14 -8.86 0.10 -7.09
C ARG A 14 -8.06 -1.19 -6.96
N GLN A 15 -7.31 -1.56 -8.00
CA GLN A 15 -6.47 -2.75 -7.96
C GLN A 15 -5.29 -2.58 -6.99
N LEU A 16 -4.70 -1.38 -6.89
CA LEU A 16 -3.66 -1.10 -5.91
C LEU A 16 -4.17 -1.28 -4.47
N TYR A 17 -5.38 -0.81 -4.15
CA TYR A 17 -5.99 -1.06 -2.85
C TYR A 17 -6.22 -2.55 -2.60
N ALA A 18 -6.66 -3.30 -3.62
CA ALA A 18 -6.86 -4.75 -3.49
C ALA A 18 -5.54 -5.52 -3.26
N GLU A 19 -4.46 -5.13 -3.94
CA GLU A 19 -3.13 -5.70 -3.68
C GLU A 19 -2.61 -5.36 -2.28
N LEU A 20 -2.83 -4.12 -1.82
CA LEU A 20 -2.44 -3.71 -0.48
C LEU A 20 -3.19 -4.51 0.59
N ALA A 21 -4.48 -4.79 0.39
CA ALA A 21 -5.26 -5.63 1.28
C ALA A 21 -4.74 -7.09 1.31
N ARG A 22 -4.39 -7.65 0.15
CA ARG A 22 -3.76 -8.99 0.07
C ARG A 22 -2.42 -9.03 0.81
N TYR A 23 -1.61 -8.00 0.63
CA TYR A 23 -0.32 -7.88 1.32
C TYR A 23 -0.50 -7.79 2.84
N HIS A 24 -1.45 -6.97 3.30
CA HIS A 24 -1.77 -6.86 4.72
C HIS A 24 -2.19 -8.21 5.33
N GLN A 25 -3.09 -8.93 4.66
CA GLN A 25 -3.51 -10.27 5.11
C GLN A 25 -2.31 -11.23 5.19
N THR A 26 -1.44 -11.21 4.18
CA THR A 26 -0.23 -12.04 4.17
C THR A 26 0.68 -11.75 5.37
N LEU A 27 0.85 -10.47 5.72
CA LEU A 27 1.64 -10.09 6.90
C LEU A 27 1.03 -10.62 8.20
N GLN A 28 -0.30 -10.53 8.35
CA GLN A 28 -1.01 -11.06 9.51
C GLN A 28 -0.87 -12.59 9.60
N ASP A 29 -1.07 -13.29 8.49
CA ASP A 29 -1.04 -14.76 8.43
C ASP A 29 0.35 -15.33 8.72
N THR A 30 1.41 -14.62 8.34
CA THR A 30 2.78 -15.07 8.65
C THR A 30 3.11 -14.98 10.14
N GLY A 31 2.42 -14.13 10.90
CA GLY A 31 2.63 -13.94 12.34
C GLY A 31 4.03 -13.47 12.75
N ARG A 32 4.86 -13.01 11.79
CA ARG A 32 6.27 -12.67 12.01
C ARG A 32 6.51 -11.24 12.49
N HIS A 33 5.47 -10.41 12.46
CA HIS A 33 5.56 -8.99 12.76
C HIS A 33 4.56 -8.61 13.84
N SER A 34 4.93 -7.65 14.70
CA SER A 34 3.97 -7.08 15.64
C SER A 34 2.85 -6.35 14.88
N PRO A 35 1.63 -6.28 15.44
CA PRO A 35 0.54 -5.53 14.82
C PRO A 35 0.91 -4.08 14.46
N SER A 36 1.66 -3.40 15.32
CA SER A 36 2.16 -2.03 15.09
C SER A 36 3.12 -1.93 13.91
N THR A 37 3.95 -2.95 13.69
CA THR A 37 4.88 -3.01 12.55
C THR A 37 4.10 -3.23 11.26
N ILE A 38 3.11 -4.13 11.28
CA ILE A 38 2.22 -4.40 10.15
C ILE A 38 1.45 -3.13 9.76
N GLU A 39 0.92 -2.41 10.75
CA GLU A 39 0.19 -1.17 10.53
C GLU A 39 1.05 -0.13 9.81
N THR A 40 2.32 0.00 10.18
CA THR A 40 3.26 0.91 9.50
C THR A 40 3.45 0.54 8.02
N TYR A 41 3.54 -0.76 7.71
CA TYR A 41 3.63 -1.24 6.32
C TYR A 41 2.38 -0.99 5.49
N VAL A 42 1.24 -0.71 6.12
CA VAL A 42 -0.03 -0.42 5.43
C VAL A 42 -0.30 1.09 5.37
N VAL A 43 -0.01 1.83 6.45
CA VAL A 43 -0.28 3.27 6.56
C VAL A 43 0.44 4.07 5.46
N HIS A 44 1.73 3.80 5.23
CA HIS A 44 2.48 4.56 4.21
C HIS A 44 1.95 4.32 2.79
N PRO A 45 1.71 3.06 2.34
CA PRO A 45 1.05 2.81 1.07
C PRO A 45 -0.34 3.43 0.96
N VAL A 46 -1.18 3.38 2.00
CA VAL A 46 -2.51 4.01 1.96
C VAL A 46 -2.37 5.51 1.70
N ARG A 47 -1.45 6.21 2.37
CA ARG A 47 -1.20 7.65 2.13
C ARG A 47 -0.81 7.92 0.68
N PHE A 48 0.07 7.10 0.14
CA PHE A 48 0.47 7.20 -1.26
C PHE A 48 -0.72 6.99 -2.21
N LEU A 49 -1.58 6.00 -1.96
CA LEU A 49 -2.76 5.74 -2.79
C LEU A 49 -3.80 6.87 -2.71
N ARG A 50 -4.00 7.47 -1.53
CA ARG A 50 -4.88 8.64 -1.38
C ARG A 50 -4.33 9.85 -2.12
N TRP A 51 -3.01 10.08 -2.06
CA TRP A 51 -2.36 11.12 -2.85
C TRP A 51 -2.51 10.88 -4.36
N LEU A 52 -2.29 9.64 -4.79
CA LEU A 52 -2.45 9.24 -6.19
C LEU A 52 -3.91 9.40 -6.68
N ALA A 53 -4.89 9.22 -5.80
CA ALA A 53 -6.30 9.45 -6.08
C ALA A 53 -6.72 10.92 -6.06
N GLY A 54 -5.88 11.82 -5.55
CA GLY A 54 -6.21 13.23 -5.33
C GLY A 54 -6.99 13.50 -4.03
N ASP A 55 -7.16 12.49 -3.18
CA ASP A 55 -7.90 12.56 -1.92
C ASP A 55 -7.03 13.04 -0.73
N TYR A 56 -5.74 13.27 -0.96
CA TYR A 56 -4.77 13.67 0.07
C TYR A 56 -3.63 14.48 -0.55
N ASP A 57 -3.24 15.60 0.05
CA ASP A 57 -2.05 16.36 -0.34
C ASP A 57 -0.98 16.26 0.77
N PRO A 58 0.13 15.54 0.57
CA PRO A 58 1.19 15.40 1.58
C PRO A 58 1.93 16.71 1.88
N ARG A 59 1.74 17.76 1.08
CA ARG A 59 2.37 19.08 1.27
C ARG A 59 1.48 20.05 2.02
N GLN A 60 0.18 19.78 2.11
CA GLN A 60 -0.71 20.50 2.99
C GLN A 60 -0.68 19.79 4.34
N SER A 61 -0.73 20.55 5.44
CA SER A 61 -0.67 20.01 6.80
C SER A 61 -2.00 19.35 7.18
N ASP A 62 -2.57 18.55 6.28
CA ASP A 62 -3.87 17.93 6.44
C ASP A 62 -3.76 16.85 7.53
N PRO A 63 -4.45 17.02 8.67
CA PRO A 63 -4.36 16.06 9.75
C PRO A 63 -4.90 14.72 9.28
N TRP A 64 -4.11 13.67 9.54
CA TRP A 64 -4.58 12.30 9.33
C TRP A 64 -5.73 12.03 10.32
N PRO A 65 -6.90 11.54 9.87
CA PRO A 65 -8.00 11.19 10.77
C PRO A 65 -7.68 10.00 11.67
#